data_AF-A0A965UK54-F1
#
_entry.id   AF-A0A965UK54-F1
#
_cell.length_a   1.000
_cell.length_b   1.000
_cell.length_c   1.000
_cell.angle_alpha   90.00
_cell.angle_beta   90.00
_cell.angle_gamma   90.00
#
_symmetry.space_group_name_H-M   'P 1'
#
loop_
_entity.id
_entity.type
_entity.pdbx_description
1 polymer ?
#
loop_
_entity_poly.entity_id
_entity_poly.type
_entity_poly.pdbx_seq_one_letter_code
_entity_poly.pdbx_strand_id
1 'polypeptide(L)'
;MGEGLRPLPILEVYMGIYSSVSREGAYEPFELQVARGQIQGHSIVTVSGYNSDVDTAWEMITPVGDLSYPAAALQMTVSSSSASDTAAGTGARTVLITGLDANYAVISETVTMNGQAAVTTTNSFLRINNMLVTTAGTGLANAGIIYIGSGTVTSGVPAVVYNVIAVGYNNATSSQYTIPAGYTGYLVIARIGLAQDTGT
;
A
#
# COMPACT_ATOMS: atom_id res chain seq x y z
N MET A 1 -8.25 -55.49 34.56
CA MET A 1 -7.06 -54.60 34.58
C MET A 1 -6.49 -54.60 33.17
N GLY A 2 -6.22 -53.42 32.60
CA GLY A 2 -5.40 -53.30 31.40
C GLY A 2 -6.04 -52.55 30.22
N GLU A 3 -6.51 -51.32 30.43
CA GLU A 3 -6.72 -50.38 29.32
C GLU A 3 -5.34 -49.95 28.81
N GLY A 4 -4.99 -50.35 27.59
CA GLY A 4 -3.72 -50.03 26.95
C GLY A 4 -3.67 -48.57 26.52
N LEU A 5 -2.78 -47.80 27.16
CA LEU A 5 -2.47 -46.42 26.80
C LEU A 5 -1.99 -46.35 25.35
N ARG A 6 -2.75 -45.66 24.50
CA ARG A 6 -2.35 -45.36 23.12
C ARG A 6 -1.41 -44.16 23.16
N PRO A 7 -0.23 -44.19 22.52
CA PRO A 7 0.68 -43.04 22.54
C PRO A 7 0.05 -41.86 21.80
N LEU A 8 0.07 -40.68 22.41
CA LEU A 8 -0.32 -39.42 21.76
C LEU A 8 0.76 -39.04 20.72
N PRO A 9 0.39 -38.55 19.52
CA PRO A 9 1.37 -38.02 18.59
C PRO A 9 2.00 -36.74 19.18
N ILE A 10 3.31 -36.74 19.36
CA ILE A 10 4.05 -35.54 19.74
C ILE A 10 4.16 -34.67 18.47
N LEU A 11 3.59 -33.47 18.50
CA LEU A 11 3.80 -32.49 17.44
C LEU A 11 5.19 -31.89 17.67
N GLU A 12 6.19 -32.36 16.92
CA GLU A 12 7.49 -31.69 16.86
C GLU A 12 7.34 -30.38 16.07
N VAL A 13 7.18 -29.29 16.80
CA VAL A 13 7.27 -27.95 16.23
C VAL A 13 8.74 -27.59 16.14
N TYR A 14 9.32 -27.68 14.94
CA TYR A 14 10.65 -27.13 14.68
C TYR A 14 10.55 -25.59 14.62
N MET A 15 10.82 -24.93 15.74
CA MET A 15 11.11 -23.49 15.74
C MET A 15 12.54 -23.28 15.24
N GLY A 16 12.67 -22.89 13.96
CA GLY A 16 13.92 -22.33 13.45
C GLY A 16 14.08 -20.89 13.95
N ILE A 17 15.15 -20.61 14.70
CA ILE A 17 15.55 -19.22 14.96
C ILE A 17 16.07 -18.69 13.62
N TYR A 18 15.44 -17.65 13.06
CA TYR A 18 15.98 -16.95 11.90
C TYR A 18 17.38 -16.44 12.27
N SER A 19 18.40 -17.05 11.69
CA SER A 19 19.80 -16.73 11.96
C SER A 19 20.41 -16.14 10.71
N SER A 20 20.89 -14.90 10.83
CA SER A 20 21.74 -14.26 9.82
C SER A 20 22.95 -15.13 9.49
N VAL A 21 23.33 -15.24 8.21
CA VAL A 21 24.55 -15.96 7.79
C VAL A 21 25.84 -15.31 8.32
N SER A 22 25.79 -14.02 8.70
CA SER A 22 26.91 -13.35 9.38
C SER A 22 27.13 -13.83 10.80
N ARG A 23 26.16 -14.50 11.43
CA ARG A 23 26.35 -15.20 12.70
C ARG A 23 27.27 -16.42 12.58
N GLU A 24 27.31 -17.05 11.40
CA GLU A 24 28.13 -18.24 11.11
C GLU A 24 29.47 -17.87 10.42
N GLY A 25 29.87 -16.58 10.48
CA GLY A 25 31.16 -16.12 9.94
C GLY A 25 31.22 -15.89 8.43
N ALA A 26 30.08 -15.96 7.72
CA ALA A 26 29.98 -15.60 6.30
C ALA A 26 29.59 -14.12 6.11
N TYR A 27 30.26 -13.39 5.22
CA TYR A 27 29.92 -12.00 4.94
C TYR A 27 28.80 -11.91 3.89
N GLU A 28 27.67 -11.30 4.26
CA GLU A 28 26.60 -10.91 3.33
C GLU A 28 26.15 -9.48 3.66
N PRO A 29 25.90 -8.61 2.66
CA PRO A 29 25.37 -7.27 2.91
C PRO A 29 24.09 -7.29 3.74
N PHE A 30 24.00 -6.39 4.73
CA PHE A 30 22.92 -6.34 5.73
C PHE A 30 21.52 -6.25 5.10
N GLU A 31 21.40 -5.44 4.05
CA GLU A 31 20.16 -5.23 3.31
C GLU A 31 19.60 -6.50 2.66
N LEU A 32 20.46 -7.42 2.22
CA LEU A 32 20.02 -8.70 1.66
C LEU A 32 19.43 -9.62 2.75
N GLN A 33 19.96 -9.54 3.96
CA GLN A 33 19.45 -10.28 5.11
C GLN A 33 18.09 -9.72 5.57
N VAL A 34 17.93 -8.39 5.56
CA VAL A 34 16.64 -7.72 5.80
C VAL A 34 15.62 -8.11 4.72
N ALA A 35 16.02 -8.10 3.44
CA ALA A 35 15.15 -8.48 2.33
C ALA A 35 14.66 -9.94 2.41
N ARG A 36 15.46 -10.83 3.02
CA ARG A 36 15.07 -12.23 3.31
C ARG A 36 14.24 -12.39 4.58
N GLY A 37 13.97 -11.31 5.33
CA GLY A 37 13.23 -11.35 6.58
C GLY A 37 14.01 -11.97 7.75
N GLN A 38 15.34 -12.04 7.66
CA GLN A 38 16.18 -12.69 8.69
C GLN A 38 16.49 -11.77 9.86
N ILE A 39 16.32 -10.46 9.70
CA ILE A 39 16.61 -9.46 10.73
C ILE A 39 15.30 -8.89 11.26
N GLN A 40 15.00 -9.16 12.52
CA GLN A 40 13.81 -8.63 13.18
C GLN A 40 13.89 -7.11 13.33
N GLY A 41 12.74 -6.43 13.28
CA GLY A 41 12.62 -4.99 13.47
C GLY A 41 13.10 -4.15 12.28
N HIS A 42 13.47 -4.79 11.17
CA HIS A 42 13.93 -4.12 9.96
C HIS A 42 13.05 -4.53 8.79
N SER A 43 12.71 -3.55 7.94
CA SER A 43 11.98 -3.77 6.70
C SER A 43 12.45 -2.78 5.66
N ILE A 44 12.50 -3.21 4.41
CA ILE A 44 12.72 -2.32 3.28
C ILE A 44 11.36 -1.91 2.75
N VAL A 45 11.16 -0.60 2.57
CA VAL A 45 9.97 -0.03 1.94
C VAL A 45 10.42 0.65 0.66
N THR A 46 9.78 0.28 -0.44
CA THR A 46 9.93 0.96 -1.72
C THR A 46 8.67 1.77 -1.98
N VAL A 47 8.85 3.08 -2.16
CA VAL A 47 7.78 4.01 -2.53
C VAL A 47 8.04 4.43 -3.96
N SER A 48 7.00 4.48 -4.78
CA SER A 48 7.10 4.86 -6.19
C SER A 48 5.93 5.73 -6.60
N GLY A 49 6.17 6.60 -7.56
CA GLY A 49 5.20 7.55 -8.06
C GLY A 49 5.82 8.42 -9.15
N TYR A 50 4.98 9.20 -9.79
CA TYR A 50 5.39 10.16 -10.81
C TYR A 50 4.47 11.38 -10.76
N ASN A 51 4.97 12.53 -11.21
CA ASN A 51 4.14 13.66 -11.58
C ASN A 51 4.36 13.91 -13.08
N SER A 52 3.29 13.92 -13.86
CA SER A 52 3.33 14.17 -15.31
C SER A 52 3.26 15.65 -15.66
N ASP A 53 2.86 16.49 -14.71
CA ASP A 53 2.70 17.93 -14.90
C ASP A 53 3.57 18.62 -13.85
N VAL A 54 4.75 19.08 -14.27
CA VAL A 54 5.70 19.75 -13.38
C VAL A 54 5.89 21.19 -13.85
N ASP A 55 5.52 22.15 -13.01
CA ASP A 55 5.59 23.59 -13.28
C ASP A 55 6.56 24.29 -12.32
N THR A 56 6.40 25.60 -12.14
CA THR A 56 7.27 26.50 -11.38
C THR A 56 7.00 26.54 -9.88
N ALA A 57 5.90 25.92 -9.42
CA ALA A 57 5.55 25.81 -8.01
C ALA A 57 6.12 24.53 -7.37
N TRP A 58 6.10 24.45 -6.04
CA TRP A 58 6.39 23.20 -5.34
C TRP A 58 5.26 22.21 -5.58
N GLU A 59 5.62 21.00 -6.01
CA GLU A 59 4.65 19.97 -6.33
C GLU A 59 5.02 18.63 -5.70
N MET A 60 3.99 17.82 -5.49
CA MET A 60 4.12 16.47 -5.02
C MET A 60 4.33 15.49 -6.17
N ILE A 61 5.12 14.44 -5.97
CA ILE A 61 5.31 13.38 -6.96
C ILE A 61 4.10 12.44 -6.92
N THR A 62 3.05 12.80 -7.66
CA THR A 62 1.77 12.09 -7.74
C THR A 62 1.01 12.51 -9.01
N PRO A 63 0.20 11.64 -9.62
CA PRO A 63 -0.43 11.92 -10.92
C PRO A 63 -1.70 12.76 -10.86
N VAL A 64 -2.09 13.25 -9.67
CA VAL A 64 -3.38 13.93 -9.45
C VAL A 64 -3.25 15.30 -8.78
N GLY A 65 -2.04 15.88 -8.77
CA GLY A 65 -1.75 17.11 -8.03
C GLY A 65 -1.72 16.89 -6.52
N ASP A 66 -2.07 17.90 -5.74
CA ASP A 66 -1.87 17.87 -4.28
C ASP A 66 -2.70 16.81 -3.56
N LEU A 67 -2.05 16.13 -2.60
CA LEU A 67 -2.71 15.23 -1.66
C LEU A 67 -2.88 15.92 -0.31
N SER A 68 -4.01 15.65 0.33
CA SER A 68 -4.29 16.16 1.68
C SER A 68 -3.83 15.19 2.76
N TYR A 69 -3.56 15.73 3.95
CA TYR A 69 -3.25 14.92 5.13
C TYR A 69 -4.29 15.20 6.21
N PRO A 70 -5.11 14.21 6.60
CA PRO A 70 -6.14 14.45 7.60
C PRO A 70 -5.53 14.75 8.97
N ALA A 71 -6.19 15.62 9.74
CA ALA A 71 -5.75 16.06 11.07
C ALA A 71 -6.07 15.03 12.17
N ALA A 72 -7.03 14.14 11.91
CA ALA A 72 -7.42 13.03 12.78
C ALA A 72 -7.78 11.81 11.91
N ALA A 73 -7.72 10.62 12.49
CA ALA A 73 -8.12 9.41 11.77
C ALA A 73 -9.62 9.44 11.45
N LEU A 74 -9.99 9.07 10.22
CA LEU A 74 -11.38 8.99 9.78
C LEU A 74 -11.60 7.79 8.85
N GLN A 75 -12.85 7.32 8.76
CA GLN A 75 -13.24 6.44 7.67
C GLN A 75 -13.14 7.20 6.35
N MET A 76 -12.52 6.58 5.36
CA MET A 76 -12.29 7.14 4.04
C MET A 76 -13.19 6.46 3.02
N THR A 77 -13.31 7.02 1.83
CA THR A 77 -14.05 6.43 0.71
C THR A 77 -13.09 6.04 -0.40
N VAL A 78 -13.28 4.84 -0.93
CA VAL A 78 -12.61 4.35 -2.14
C VAL A 78 -13.57 4.43 -3.32
N SER A 79 -13.10 4.97 -4.43
CA SER A 79 -13.86 5.07 -5.68
C SER A 79 -12.94 5.06 -6.89
N SER A 80 -13.46 4.75 -8.08
CA SER A 80 -12.72 4.79 -9.34
C SER A 80 -13.36 5.75 -10.33
N SER A 81 -12.56 6.42 -11.17
CA SER A 81 -13.10 7.17 -12.31
C SER A 81 -13.78 6.28 -13.38
N SER A 82 -13.59 4.95 -13.33
CA SER A 82 -14.19 4.00 -14.26
C SER A 82 -15.29 3.15 -13.60
N ALA A 83 -16.45 3.05 -14.25
CA ALA A 83 -17.53 2.15 -13.83
C ALA A 83 -17.15 0.66 -13.96
N SER A 84 -16.11 0.33 -14.74
CA SER A 84 -15.62 -1.04 -14.93
C SER A 84 -14.83 -1.57 -13.74
N ASP A 85 -14.37 -0.70 -12.84
CA ASP A 85 -13.71 -1.08 -11.59
C ASP A 85 -14.74 -1.38 -10.52
N THR A 86 -15.44 -2.51 -10.66
CA THR A 86 -16.51 -2.95 -9.76
C THR A 86 -16.40 -4.45 -9.50
N ALA A 87 -17.03 -4.96 -8.43
CA ALA A 87 -16.94 -6.36 -7.99
C ALA A 87 -17.11 -7.41 -9.11
N ALA A 88 -18.00 -7.15 -10.07
CA ALA A 88 -18.27 -8.01 -11.23
C ALA A 88 -17.72 -7.46 -12.56
N GLY A 89 -16.99 -6.34 -12.50
CA GLY A 89 -16.49 -5.63 -13.67
C GLY A 89 -15.29 -6.28 -14.32
N THR A 90 -14.86 -5.67 -15.43
CA THR A 90 -13.66 -6.08 -16.18
C THR A 90 -12.38 -5.48 -15.58
N GLY A 91 -12.48 -4.38 -14.83
CA GLY A 91 -11.36 -3.69 -14.19
C GLY A 91 -11.03 -4.24 -12.80
N ALA A 92 -10.53 -3.38 -11.91
CA ALA A 92 -10.21 -3.71 -10.52
C ALA A 92 -11.48 -4.09 -9.74
N ARG A 93 -11.40 -5.17 -8.96
CA ARG A 93 -12.51 -5.71 -8.17
C ARG A 93 -12.29 -5.51 -6.68
N THR A 94 -11.07 -5.69 -6.21
CA THR A 94 -10.70 -5.47 -4.82
C THR A 94 -9.41 -4.69 -4.70
N VAL A 95 -9.33 -3.84 -3.69
CA VAL A 95 -8.16 -3.01 -3.38
C VAL A 95 -7.78 -3.22 -1.93
N LEU A 96 -6.55 -3.65 -1.68
CA LEU A 96 -5.93 -3.64 -0.36
C LEU A 96 -5.39 -2.24 -0.08
N ILE A 97 -5.79 -1.70 1.06
CA ILE A 97 -5.32 -0.42 1.59
C ILE A 97 -4.44 -0.74 2.78
N THR A 98 -3.23 -0.19 2.80
CA THR A 98 -2.34 -0.26 3.96
C THR A 98 -2.03 1.15 4.41
N GLY A 99 -2.31 1.44 5.67
CA GLY A 99 -2.18 2.78 6.23
C GLY A 99 -1.87 2.74 7.72
N LEU A 100 -2.04 3.89 8.35
CA LEU A 100 -1.81 4.08 9.78
C LEU A 100 -3.09 4.55 10.46
N ASP A 101 -3.34 4.09 11.68
CA ASP A 101 -4.43 4.57 12.53
C ASP A 101 -4.07 5.87 13.27
N ALA A 102 -4.92 6.30 14.22
CA ALA A 102 -4.67 7.49 15.05
C ALA A 102 -3.41 7.40 15.93
N ASN A 103 -2.94 6.19 16.23
CA ASN A 103 -1.73 5.92 17.01
C ASN A 103 -0.50 5.71 16.12
N TYR A 104 -0.62 5.96 14.82
CA TYR A 104 0.41 5.63 13.82
C TYR A 104 0.74 4.13 13.76
N ALA A 105 -0.16 3.26 14.23
CA ALA A 105 -0.02 1.81 14.11
C ALA A 105 -0.46 1.35 12.71
N VAL A 106 0.25 0.39 12.13
CA VAL A 106 -0.07 -0.14 10.80
C VAL A 106 -1.38 -0.89 10.85
N ILE A 107 -2.30 -0.51 9.97
CA ILE A 107 -3.59 -1.17 9.75
C ILE A 107 -3.79 -1.39 8.25
N SER A 108 -4.58 -2.40 7.91
CA SER A 108 -4.92 -2.68 6.52
C SER A 108 -6.34 -3.22 6.38
N GLU A 109 -6.97 -2.94 5.25
CA GLU A 109 -8.23 -3.57 4.87
C GLU A 109 -8.33 -3.76 3.36
N THR A 110 -9.13 -4.75 2.95
CA THR A 110 -9.47 -4.96 1.55
C THR A 110 -10.89 -4.47 1.29
N VAL A 111 -11.02 -3.50 0.38
CA VAL A 111 -12.30 -2.96 -0.07
C VAL A 111 -12.70 -3.61 -1.39
N THR A 112 -13.98 -3.97 -1.51
CA THR A 112 -14.58 -4.40 -2.79
C THR A 112 -15.07 -3.17 -3.54
N MET A 113 -14.64 -3.00 -4.80
CA MET A 113 -14.89 -1.81 -5.60
C MET A 113 -16.35 -1.73 -6.08
N ASN A 114 -16.85 -0.50 -6.27
CA ASN A 114 -18.20 -0.22 -6.77
C ASN A 114 -18.20 0.84 -7.90
N GLY A 115 -17.21 0.79 -8.79
CA GLY A 115 -17.04 1.72 -9.89
C GLY A 115 -16.85 3.15 -9.38
N GLN A 116 -17.66 4.06 -9.91
CA GLN A 116 -17.65 5.48 -9.53
C GLN A 116 -18.35 5.78 -8.20
N ALA A 117 -19.09 4.82 -7.64
CA ALA A 117 -19.73 5.01 -6.34
C ALA A 117 -18.73 4.80 -5.21
N ALA A 118 -18.83 5.64 -4.18
CA ALA A 118 -18.00 5.57 -2.99
C ALA A 118 -18.24 4.27 -2.21
N VAL A 119 -17.16 3.62 -1.78
CA VAL A 119 -17.17 2.52 -0.81
C VAL A 119 -16.43 2.97 0.44
N THR A 120 -17.13 3.09 1.56
CA THR A 120 -16.55 3.54 2.83
C THR A 120 -15.72 2.43 3.47
N THR A 121 -14.53 2.77 3.96
CA THR A 121 -13.67 1.87 4.72
C THR A 121 -14.30 1.50 6.06
N THR A 122 -13.98 0.32 6.59
CA THR A 122 -14.41 -0.07 7.94
C THR A 122 -13.50 0.55 8.99
N ASN A 123 -12.19 0.61 8.72
CA ASN A 123 -11.24 1.24 9.63
C ASN A 123 -11.17 2.75 9.40
N SER A 124 -10.74 3.45 10.45
CA SER A 124 -10.37 4.86 10.37
C SER A 124 -8.86 4.99 10.15
N PHE A 125 -8.46 5.72 9.11
CA PHE A 125 -7.06 5.94 8.76
C PHE A 125 -6.66 7.39 9.03
N LEU A 126 -5.42 7.57 9.49
CA LEU A 126 -4.73 8.86 9.58
C LEU A 126 -3.80 9.08 8.37
N ARG A 127 -3.19 8.01 7.84
CA ARG A 127 -2.29 8.05 6.68
C ARG A 127 -2.52 6.84 5.80
N ILE A 128 -2.36 7.01 4.49
CA ILE A 128 -2.41 5.91 3.53
C ILE A 128 -1.02 5.74 2.93
N ASN A 129 -0.34 4.66 3.33
CA ASN A 129 1.02 4.37 2.92
C ASN A 129 1.08 3.57 1.61
N ASN A 130 0.09 2.72 1.35
CA ASN A 130 0.03 1.97 0.09
C ASN A 130 -1.41 1.59 -0.28
N MET A 131 -1.63 1.37 -1.56
CA MET A 131 -2.85 0.79 -2.14
C MET A 131 -2.45 -0.21 -3.21
N LEU A 132 -3.09 -1.38 -3.24
CA LEU A 132 -2.80 -2.43 -4.21
C LEU A 132 -4.09 -3.07 -4.70
N VAL A 133 -4.29 -3.16 -6.02
CA VAL A 133 -5.35 -3.96 -6.61
C VAL A 133 -5.01 -5.44 -6.38
N THR A 134 -5.84 -6.14 -5.62
CA THR A 134 -5.62 -7.56 -5.26
C THR A 134 -6.35 -8.53 -6.18
N THR A 135 -7.46 -8.08 -6.79
CA THR A 135 -8.16 -8.85 -7.83
C THR A 135 -8.67 -7.92 -8.92
N ALA A 136 -8.66 -8.40 -10.16
CA ALA A 136 -9.19 -7.70 -11.33
C ALA A 136 -9.99 -8.69 -12.20
N GLY A 137 -10.87 -8.16 -13.04
CA GLY A 137 -11.60 -8.93 -14.04
C GLY A 137 -10.76 -9.25 -15.28
N THR A 138 -11.44 -9.42 -16.42
CA THR A 138 -10.80 -9.77 -17.69
C THR A 138 -9.85 -8.69 -18.24
N GLY A 139 -9.94 -7.46 -17.76
CA GLY A 139 -9.01 -6.37 -18.07
C GLY A 139 -7.69 -6.45 -17.31
N LEU A 140 -7.57 -7.32 -16.30
CA LEU A 140 -6.36 -7.62 -15.52
C LEU A 140 -5.73 -6.44 -14.76
N ALA A 141 -6.30 -5.24 -14.88
CA ALA A 141 -5.87 -4.05 -14.16
C ALA A 141 -7.02 -3.08 -13.87
N ASN A 142 -6.78 -2.07 -13.04
CA ASN A 142 -7.70 -0.96 -12.84
C ASN A 142 -7.92 -0.19 -14.16
N ALA A 143 -9.17 -0.06 -14.56
CA ALA A 143 -9.60 0.58 -15.80
C ALA A 143 -9.70 2.11 -15.67
N GLY A 144 -9.83 2.63 -14.45
CA GLY A 144 -9.77 4.06 -14.13
C GLY A 144 -8.72 4.36 -13.07
N ILE A 145 -8.63 5.63 -12.67
CA ILE A 145 -7.84 6.04 -11.51
C ILE A 145 -8.63 5.65 -10.27
N ILE A 146 -8.00 4.91 -9.36
CA ILE A 146 -8.60 4.58 -8.06
C ILE A 146 -8.13 5.60 -7.05
N TYR A 147 -9.07 6.16 -6.31
CA TYR A 147 -8.85 7.16 -5.28
C TYR A 147 -9.18 6.57 -3.91
N ILE A 148 -8.45 7.00 -2.89
CA ILE A 148 -8.92 6.99 -1.51
C ILE A 148 -8.98 8.42 -1.00
N GLY A 149 -10.08 8.79 -0.37
CA GLY A 149 -10.38 10.18 -0.09
C GLY A 149 -11.50 10.39 0.92
N SER A 150 -12.02 11.61 0.98
CA SER A 150 -13.23 11.96 1.71
C SER A 150 -14.02 13.06 1.00
N GLY A 151 -15.21 13.36 1.53
CA GLY A 151 -16.14 14.31 0.93
C GLY A 151 -16.97 13.73 -0.21
N THR A 152 -17.69 14.58 -0.92
CA THR A 152 -18.59 14.17 -2.01
C THR A 152 -17.79 13.57 -3.18
N VAL A 153 -18.18 12.38 -3.62
CA VAL A 153 -17.61 11.74 -4.83
C VAL A 153 -18.42 12.16 -6.06
N THR A 154 -17.74 12.76 -7.04
CA THR A 154 -18.33 13.15 -8.33
C THR A 154 -17.59 12.44 -9.45
N SER A 155 -18.30 11.64 -10.26
CA SER A 155 -17.70 10.84 -11.34
C SER A 155 -16.52 9.97 -10.89
N GLY A 156 -16.58 9.44 -9.67
CA GLY A 156 -15.53 8.60 -9.09
C GLY A 156 -14.40 9.34 -8.37
N VAL A 157 -14.39 10.67 -8.39
CA VAL A 157 -13.35 11.49 -7.75
C VAL A 157 -13.88 12.07 -6.43
N PRO A 158 -13.26 11.75 -5.27
CA PRO A 158 -13.60 12.38 -3.99
C PRO A 158 -13.13 13.83 -3.95
N ALA A 159 -13.85 14.68 -3.22
CA ALA A 159 -13.51 16.10 -3.06
C ALA A 159 -12.14 16.32 -2.40
N VAL A 160 -11.72 15.41 -1.52
CA VAL A 160 -10.39 15.41 -0.89
C VAL A 160 -9.72 14.06 -1.17
N VAL A 161 -8.52 14.08 -1.76
CA VAL A 161 -7.76 12.88 -2.11
C VAL A 161 -6.61 12.68 -1.12
N TYR A 162 -6.42 11.44 -0.68
CA TYR A 162 -5.36 11.05 0.26
C TYR A 162 -4.30 10.16 -0.39
N ASN A 163 -4.63 9.34 -1.38
CA ASN A 163 -3.70 8.56 -2.19
C ASN A 163 -4.41 8.05 -3.47
N VAL A 164 -3.66 7.61 -4.47
CA VAL A 164 -4.21 7.13 -5.75
C VAL A 164 -3.43 5.97 -6.36
N ILE A 165 -4.13 5.21 -7.21
CA ILE A 165 -3.56 4.27 -8.19
C ILE A 165 -3.91 4.82 -9.58
N ALA A 166 -2.92 5.24 -10.36
CA ALA A 166 -3.13 5.64 -11.75
C ALA A 166 -3.64 4.47 -12.61
N VAL A 167 -4.32 4.78 -13.70
CA VAL A 167 -4.92 3.78 -14.61
C VAL A 167 -3.90 2.73 -15.05
N GLY A 168 -4.25 1.44 -14.92
CA GLY A 168 -3.42 0.31 -15.35
C GLY A 168 -2.25 -0.06 -14.44
N TYR A 169 -1.93 0.71 -13.40
CA TYR A 169 -0.75 0.45 -12.54
C TYR A 169 -0.96 -0.62 -11.48
N ASN A 170 -2.20 -0.84 -11.03
CA ASN A 170 -2.57 -1.76 -9.95
C ASN A 170 -1.89 -1.52 -8.58
N ASN A 171 -1.05 -0.51 -8.43
CA ASN A 171 -0.33 -0.18 -7.20
C ASN A 171 -0.29 1.34 -7.03
N ALA A 172 -0.14 1.83 -5.80
CA ALA A 172 -0.11 3.25 -5.49
C ALA A 172 0.95 3.98 -6.33
N THR A 173 0.57 5.13 -6.86
CA THR A 173 1.39 5.94 -7.76
C THR A 173 1.74 7.31 -7.17
N SER A 174 1.64 7.44 -5.86
CA SER A 174 2.01 8.66 -5.13
C SER A 174 3.23 8.38 -4.25
N SER A 175 4.27 9.20 -4.39
CA SER A 175 5.52 9.05 -3.63
C SER A 175 5.41 9.63 -2.21
N GLN A 176 4.56 9.04 -1.38
CA GLN A 176 4.42 9.38 0.04
C GLN A 176 4.50 8.14 0.92
N TYR A 177 5.08 8.31 2.10
CA TYR A 177 5.10 7.27 3.13
C TYR A 177 5.30 7.90 4.50
N THR A 178 4.49 7.49 5.46
CA THR A 178 4.65 7.86 6.87
C THR A 178 5.23 6.69 7.64
N ILE A 179 6.30 6.95 8.39
CA ILE A 179 6.93 5.94 9.25
C ILE A 179 5.96 5.58 10.39
N PRO A 180 5.66 4.28 10.60
CA PRO A 180 4.81 3.85 11.72
C PRO A 180 5.43 4.19 13.08
N ALA A 181 4.59 4.30 14.12
CA ALA A 181 5.07 4.48 15.48
C ALA A 181 6.01 3.34 15.91
N GLY A 182 7.08 3.70 16.63
CA GLY A 182 8.09 2.74 17.10
C GLY A 182 9.19 2.40 16.08
N TYR A 183 9.17 3.02 14.90
CA TYR A 183 10.21 2.84 13.88
C TYR A 183 10.92 4.16 13.56
N THR A 184 12.17 4.04 13.09
CA THR A 184 12.94 5.16 12.51
C THR A 184 13.08 4.90 11.02
N GLY A 185 12.68 5.87 10.20
CA GLY A 185 12.87 5.83 8.75
C GLY A 185 14.28 6.24 8.35
N TYR A 186 14.91 5.45 7.49
CA TYR A 186 16.19 5.80 6.86
C TYR A 186 16.01 5.79 5.34
N LEU A 187 16.31 6.92 4.69
CA LEU A 187 16.35 7.00 3.24
C LEU A 187 17.69 6.47 2.76
N VAL A 188 17.71 5.24 2.25
CA VAL A 188 18.93 4.59 1.77
C VAL A 188 19.26 4.99 0.34
N ILE A 189 18.22 5.12 -0.50
CA ILE A 189 18.36 5.51 -1.89
C ILE A 189 17.13 6.29 -2.35
N ALA A 190 17.34 7.35 -3.12
CA ALA A 190 16.33 8.01 -3.91
C ALA A 190 16.79 8.02 -5.37
N ARG A 191 15.92 7.60 -6.27
CA ARG A 191 16.15 7.68 -7.73
C ARG A 191 15.08 8.59 -8.29
N ILE A 192 15.49 9.76 -8.76
CA ILE A 192 14.60 10.78 -9.29
C ILE A 192 15.10 11.12 -10.69
N GLY A 193 14.20 11.00 -11.67
CA GLY A 193 14.41 11.45 -13.03
C GLY A 193 13.46 12.58 -13.34
N LEU A 194 13.96 13.61 -14.02
CA LEU A 194 13.16 14.68 -14.58
C LEU A 194 13.38 14.72 -16.09
N ALA A 195 12.30 14.93 -16.83
CA ALA A 195 12.33 15.12 -18.26
C ALA A 195 11.39 16.27 -18.60
N GLN A 196 11.77 17.07 -19.59
CA GLN A 196 10.91 18.13 -20.13
C GLN A 196 9.87 17.49 -21.06
N ASP A 197 8.59 17.73 -20.82
CA ASP A 197 7.49 17.16 -21.61
C ASP A 197 7.40 17.80 -23.02
N THR A 198 7.87 19.05 -23.18
CA THR A 198 7.99 19.71 -24.48
C THR A 198 9.16 20.70 -24.53
N GLY A 199 10.11 20.45 -25.43
CA GLY A 199 11.27 21.30 -25.67
C GLY A 199 10.93 22.54 -26.49
N THR A 200 11.16 23.72 -25.92
CA THR A 200 11.65 24.92 -26.63
C THR A 200 12.92 25.38 -25.97
#